data_AF-A0AAD9JMZ5-F1
#
_entry.id   AF-A0AAD9JMZ5-F1
#
_cell.length_a   1.000
_cell.length_b   1.000
_cell.length_c   1.000
_cell.angle_alpha   90.00
_cell.angle_beta   90.00
_cell.angle_gamma   90.00
#
_symmetry.space_group_name_H-M   'P 1'
#
loop_
_entity.id
_entity.type
_entity.pdbx_description
1 polymer ?
#
loop_
_entity_poly.entity_id
_entity_poly.type
_entity_poly.pdbx_seq_one_letter_code
_entity_poly.pdbx_strand_id
1 'polypeptide(L)'
;MNDVWYATEKNEFTTLTRNLCRDFERKLAASLQDNPADFKSKLNNKTGLGDIHKEDGSLTTDDHEKAETLNKYYTDVFTREDTNTIPIMNERQESVTLKDVIITPDLVEEKLNKLNVSKSAGPDGFHPLVLK
;
A
#
# COMPACT_ATOMS: atom_id res chain seq x y z
N MET A 1 -16.84 38.99 -11.01
CA MET A 1 -18.18 38.41 -10.75
C MET A 1 -18.34 37.00 -11.34
N ASN A 2 -17.59 36.62 -12.38
CA ASN A 2 -17.65 35.28 -12.99
C ASN A 2 -16.83 34.18 -12.28
N ASP A 3 -15.75 34.51 -11.56
CA ASP A 3 -14.86 33.50 -10.95
C ASP A 3 -15.50 32.77 -9.76
N VAL A 4 -16.31 33.46 -8.96
CA VAL A 4 -16.99 32.87 -7.80
C VAL A 4 -18.09 31.91 -8.25
N TRP A 5 -18.86 32.30 -9.28
CA TRP A 5 -19.90 31.45 -9.86
C TRP A 5 -19.31 30.19 -10.51
N TYR A 6 -18.20 30.32 -11.25
CA TYR A 6 -17.51 29.17 -11.81
C TYR A 6 -16.99 28.21 -10.71
N ALA A 7 -16.46 28.76 -9.61
CA ALA A 7 -16.02 27.95 -8.48
C ALA A 7 -17.17 27.22 -7.77
N THR A 8 -18.34 27.86 -7.60
CA THR A 8 -19.51 27.22 -7.00
C THR A 8 -20.05 26.10 -7.87
N GLU A 9 -20.23 26.33 -9.16
CA GLU A 9 -20.72 25.34 -10.12
C GLU A 9 -19.79 24.10 -10.16
N LYS A 10 -18.47 24.35 -10.17
CA LYS A 10 -17.45 23.29 -10.12
C LYS A 10 -17.50 22.50 -8.80
N ASN A 11 -17.68 23.18 -7.67
CA ASN A 11 -17.79 22.52 -6.36
C ASN A 11 -19.07 21.68 -6.25
N GLU A 12 -20.19 22.16 -6.79
CA GLU A 12 -21.45 21.41 -6.87
C GLU A 12 -21.28 20.17 -7.74
N PHE A 13 -20.71 20.31 -8.94
CA PHE A 13 -20.40 19.18 -9.81
C PHE A 13 -19.50 18.15 -9.12
N THR A 14 -18.42 18.62 -8.47
CA THR A 14 -17.50 17.72 -7.76
C THR A 14 -18.18 17.02 -6.59
N THR A 15 -19.05 17.71 -5.86
CA THR A 15 -19.84 17.15 -4.75
C THR A 15 -20.82 16.11 -5.26
N LEU A 16 -21.50 16.39 -6.37
CA LEU A 16 -22.38 15.44 -7.04
C LEU A 16 -21.61 14.20 -7.49
N THR A 17 -20.46 14.35 -8.14
CA THR A 17 -19.62 13.21 -8.56
C THR A 17 -19.21 12.37 -7.35
N ARG A 18 -18.75 12.98 -6.26
CA ARG A 18 -18.39 12.26 -5.03
C ARG A 18 -19.57 11.50 -4.43
N ASN A 19 -20.76 12.11 -4.40
CA ASN A 19 -21.96 11.47 -3.90
C ASN A 19 -22.36 10.27 -4.78
N LEU A 20 -22.33 10.42 -6.10
CA LEU A 20 -22.63 9.35 -7.05
C LEU A 20 -21.63 8.19 -6.93
N CYS A 21 -20.33 8.47 -6.81
CA CYS A 21 -19.31 7.44 -6.56
C CYS A 21 -19.59 6.70 -5.25
N ARG A 22 -19.86 7.43 -4.17
CA ARG A 22 -20.16 6.83 -2.86
C ARG A 22 -21.43 5.97 -2.88
N ASP A 23 -22.48 6.41 -3.57
CA ASP A 23 -23.72 5.63 -3.67
C ASP A 23 -23.55 4.40 -4.55
N PHE A 24 -22.73 4.48 -5.60
CA PHE A 24 -22.32 3.32 -6.38
C PHE A 24 -21.52 2.31 -5.53
N GLU A 25 -20.51 2.77 -4.79
CA GLU A 25 -19.69 1.94 -3.91
C GLU A 25 -20.52 1.27 -2.81
N ARG A 26 -21.47 1.99 -2.19
CA ARG A 26 -22.40 1.42 -1.20
C ARG A 26 -23.28 0.32 -1.79
N LYS A 27 -23.84 0.53 -2.97
CA LYS A 27 -24.66 -0.48 -3.66
C LYS A 27 -23.83 -1.71 -3.97
N LEU A 28 -22.62 -1.52 -4.47
CA LEU A 28 -21.67 -2.59 -4.77
C LEU A 28 -21.29 -3.37 -3.50
N ALA A 29 -21.05 -2.67 -2.39
CA ALA A 29 -20.74 -3.30 -1.10
C ALA A 29 -21.93 -4.09 -0.53
N ALA A 30 -23.14 -3.57 -0.66
CA ALA A 30 -24.35 -4.25 -0.22
C ALA A 30 -24.62 -5.54 -1.00
N SER A 31 -24.32 -5.56 -2.31
CA SER A 31 -24.51 -6.73 -3.16
C SER A 31 -23.35 -7.75 -3.08
N LEU A 32 -22.34 -7.54 -2.25
CA LEU A 32 -21.19 -8.46 -2.14
C LEU A 32 -21.58 -9.87 -1.71
N GLN A 33 -22.58 -9.98 -0.83
CA GLN A 33 -23.05 -11.26 -0.31
C GLN A 33 -23.82 -12.05 -1.38
N ASP A 34 -24.61 -11.36 -2.21
CA ASP A 34 -25.49 -11.99 -3.21
C ASP A 34 -24.82 -12.15 -4.58
N ASN A 35 -23.96 -11.20 -4.98
CA ASN A 35 -23.26 -11.18 -6.25
C ASN A 35 -21.81 -10.67 -6.12
N PRO A 36 -20.88 -11.51 -5.65
CA PRO A 36 -19.46 -11.15 -5.53
C PRO A 36 -18.76 -10.94 -6.89
N ALA A 37 -19.34 -11.39 -8.01
CA ALA A 37 -18.74 -11.25 -9.34
C ALA A 37 -18.69 -9.78 -9.80
N ASP A 38 -19.72 -9.00 -9.48
CA ASP A 38 -19.77 -7.57 -9.83
C ASP A 38 -18.63 -6.79 -9.20
N PHE A 39 -18.31 -7.06 -7.93
CA PHE A 39 -17.17 -6.46 -7.27
C PHE A 39 -15.84 -6.91 -7.88
N LYS A 40 -15.69 -8.22 -8.15
CA LYS A 40 -14.49 -8.77 -8.79
C LYS A 40 -14.24 -8.16 -10.17
N SER A 41 -15.29 -7.85 -10.93
CA SER A 41 -15.17 -7.20 -12.24
C SER A 41 -14.60 -5.78 -12.19
N LYS A 42 -14.68 -5.10 -11.04
CA LYS A 42 -14.16 -3.73 -10.84
C LYS A 42 -12.72 -3.70 -10.34
N LEU A 43 -12.19 -4.84 -9.91
CA LEU A 43 -10.78 -4.97 -9.57
C LEU A 43 -9.96 -5.07 -10.86
N ASN A 44 -9.01 -4.16 -11.06
CA ASN A 44 -8.01 -4.26 -12.12
C ASN A 44 -6.94 -5.31 -11.77
N ASN A 45 -7.38 -6.54 -11.48
CA ASN A 45 -6.48 -7.66 -11.27
C ASN A 45 -6.10 -8.18 -12.64
N LYS A 46 -4.85 -7.93 -13.06
CA LYS A 46 -4.29 -8.70 -14.18
C LYS A 46 -4.26 -10.16 -13.73
N THR A 47 -5.11 -10.98 -14.35
CA THR A 47 -5.16 -12.42 -14.06
C THR A 47 -4.00 -13.09 -14.79
N GLY A 48 -2.97 -13.50 -14.04
CA GLY A 48 -1.83 -14.25 -14.56
C GLY A 48 -0.70 -13.39 -15.09
N LEU A 49 0.48 -14.00 -15.19
CA LEU A 49 1.63 -13.46 -15.89
C LEU A 49 1.43 -13.62 -17.39
N GLY A 50 1.81 -12.61 -18.18
CA GLY A 50 1.90 -12.76 -19.64
C GLY A 50 2.97 -13.77 -20.03
N ASP A 51 3.03 -14.12 -21.32
CA ASP A 51 4.01 -15.10 -21.79
C ASP A 51 5.42 -14.52 -21.75
N ILE A 52 6.36 -15.29 -21.19
CA ILE A 52 7.73 -14.90 -20.90
C ILE A 52 8.65 -15.52 -21.95
N HIS A 53 9.71 -14.81 -22.35
CA HIS A 53 10.72 -15.39 -23.22
C HIS A 53 11.60 -16.37 -22.44
N LYS A 54 11.76 -17.57 -22.98
CA LYS A 54 12.75 -18.53 -22.53
C LYS A 54 14.13 -18.17 -23.08
N GLU A 55 15.16 -18.84 -22.56
CA GLU A 55 16.54 -18.70 -23.04
C GLU A 55 16.70 -19.08 -24.52
N ASP A 56 15.87 -19.99 -25.04
CA ASP A 56 15.87 -20.42 -26.45
C ASP A 56 15.18 -19.42 -27.40
N GLY A 57 14.65 -18.31 -26.86
CA GLY A 57 13.91 -17.29 -27.61
C GLY A 57 12.44 -17.61 -27.86
N SER A 58 11.95 -18.78 -27.45
CA SER A 58 10.52 -19.13 -27.51
C SER A 58 9.74 -18.51 -26.34
N LEU A 59 8.41 -18.42 -26.50
CA LEU A 59 7.51 -17.92 -25.45
C LEU A 59 6.97 -19.06 -24.59
N THR A 60 6.71 -18.78 -23.33
CA THR A 60 6.07 -19.74 -22.42
C THR A 60 4.61 -19.99 -22.82
N THR A 61 4.16 -21.24 -22.78
CA THR A 61 2.78 -21.59 -23.19
C THR A 61 1.82 -21.83 -22.02
N ASP A 62 2.33 -22.20 -20.85
CA ASP A 62 1.53 -22.47 -19.66
C ASP A 62 2.13 -21.86 -18.38
N ASP A 63 1.36 -21.88 -17.29
CA ASP A 63 1.75 -21.28 -16.01
C ASP A 63 2.90 -22.05 -15.31
N HIS A 64 3.02 -23.36 -15.56
CA HIS A 64 4.11 -24.16 -15.01
C HIS A 64 5.44 -23.76 -15.65
N GLU A 65 5.44 -23.59 -16.97
CA GLU A 65 6.59 -23.17 -17.75
C GLU A 65 7.03 -21.74 -17.42
N LYS A 66 6.07 -20.85 -17.13
CA LYS A 66 6.34 -19.51 -16.58
C LYS A 66 7.05 -19.59 -15.23
N ALA A 67 6.57 -20.44 -14.33
CA ALA A 67 7.16 -20.62 -13.01
C ALA A 67 8.60 -21.14 -13.10
N GLU A 68 8.84 -22.16 -13.92
CA GLU A 68 10.18 -22.73 -14.14
C GLU A 68 11.14 -21.72 -14.77
N THR A 69 10.69 -20.98 -15.79
CA THR A 69 11.51 -19.96 -16.47
C THR A 69 11.93 -18.85 -15.49
N LEU A 70 11.00 -18.37 -14.66
CA LEU A 70 11.31 -17.37 -13.64
C LEU A 70 12.23 -17.91 -12.56
N ASN A 71 11.99 -19.13 -12.07
CA ASN A 71 12.81 -19.77 -11.04
C ASN A 71 14.26 -19.91 -11.51
N LYS A 72 14.45 -20.35 -12.77
CA LYS A 72 15.77 -20.44 -13.39
C LYS A 72 16.46 -19.09 -13.49
N TYR A 73 15.76 -18.07 -13.97
CA TYR A 73 16.30 -16.71 -14.08
C TYR A 73 16.73 -16.16 -12.72
N TYR A 74 15.86 -16.24 -11.70
CA TYR A 74 16.16 -15.72 -10.37
C TYR A 74 17.30 -16.48 -9.68
N THR A 75 17.44 -17.77 -9.94
CA THR A 75 18.57 -18.56 -9.42
C THR A 75 19.89 -18.14 -10.07
N ASP A 76 19.88 -17.79 -11.36
CA ASP A 76 21.07 -17.39 -12.10
C ASP A 76 21.55 -15.98 -11.72
N VAL A 77 20.63 -15.01 -11.61
CA VAL A 77 20.97 -13.64 -11.20
C VAL A 77 21.17 -13.49 -9.68
N PHE A 78 20.95 -14.57 -8.91
CA PHE A 78 21.17 -14.51 -7.47
C PHE A 78 22.65 -14.26 -7.19
N THR A 79 22.92 -13.23 -6.39
CA THR A 79 24.29 -12.91 -5.99
C THR A 79 24.83 -14.04 -5.13
N ARG A 80 25.87 -14.72 -5.63
CA ARG A 80 26.65 -15.66 -4.83
C ARG A 80 27.61 -14.83 -3.98
N GLU A 81 27.17 -14.46 -2.79
CA GLU A 81 28.01 -13.70 -1.87
C GLU A 81 29.26 -14.50 -1.49
N ASP A 82 30.40 -13.82 -1.48
CA ASP A 82 31.64 -14.39 -0.96
C ASP A 82 31.55 -14.46 0.56
N THR A 83 31.26 -15.65 1.09
CA THR A 83 31.17 -15.86 2.53
C THR A 83 32.52 -15.79 3.24
N ASN A 84 33.64 -15.77 2.51
CA ASN A 84 34.98 -15.72 3.10
C ASN A 84 35.35 -14.31 3.59
N THR A 85 34.68 -13.26 3.09
CA THR A 85 34.97 -11.86 3.43
C THR A 85 33.86 -11.20 4.23
N ILE A 86 32.87 -11.97 4.73
CA ILE A 86 31.82 -11.43 5.60
C ILE A 86 32.49 -10.82 6.85
N PRO A 87 32.33 -9.50 7.08
CA PRO A 87 32.90 -8.87 8.26
C PRO A 87 32.25 -9.45 9.50
N ILE A 88 33.08 -9.86 10.46
CA ILE A 88 32.60 -10.31 11.77
C ILE A 88 31.99 -9.07 12.44
N MET A 89 30.69 -9.16 12.75
CA MET A 89 30.05 -8.14 13.58
C MET A 89 30.75 -8.17 14.94
N ASN A 90 31.50 -7.11 15.25
CA ASN A 90 32.08 -6.95 16.58
C ASN A 90 30.95 -7.03 17.61
N GLU A 91 31.24 -7.59 18.78
CA GLU A 91 30.30 -7.57 19.91
C GLU A 91 29.78 -6.14 20.08
N ARG A 92 28.45 -6.03 20.19
CA ARG A 92 27.77 -4.75 20.36
C ARG A 92 28.45 -4.03 21.52
N GLN A 93 29.12 -2.89 21.27
CA GLN A 93 29.64 -2.10 22.39
C GLN A 93 28.46 -1.82 23.32
N GLU A 94 28.57 -2.21 24.58
CA GLU A 94 27.69 -1.77 25.68
C GLU A 94 27.94 -0.28 25.96
N SER A 95 27.93 0.56 24.94
CA SER A 95 28.13 1.99 25.09
C SER A 95 26.84 2.67 24.73
N VAL A 96 26.16 3.13 25.79
CA VAL A 96 24.93 3.92 25.80
C VAL A 96 23.65 3.09 25.89
N THR A 97 23.39 2.58 27.09
CA THR A 97 22.02 2.33 27.54
C THR A 97 21.31 3.69 27.64
N LEU A 98 20.18 3.84 26.95
CA LEU A 98 19.30 4.99 27.11
C LEU A 98 18.80 4.99 28.57
N LYS A 99 19.31 5.92 29.37
CA LYS A 99 18.99 5.97 30.81
C LYS A 99 17.63 6.60 31.06
N ASP A 100 17.34 7.71 30.38
CA ASP A 100 16.14 8.51 30.61
C ASP A 100 15.52 8.95 29.29
N VAL A 101 14.18 8.96 29.25
CA VAL A 101 13.37 9.53 28.17
C VAL A 101 12.47 10.59 28.79
N ILE A 102 12.61 11.83 28.34
CA ILE A 102 11.79 12.94 28.81
C ILE A 102 10.68 13.18 27.78
N ILE A 103 9.44 12.94 28.19
CA ILE A 103 8.24 13.22 27.39
C ILE A 103 7.54 14.40 28.03
N THR A 104 7.56 15.57 27.37
CA THR A 104 6.89 16.78 27.84
C THR A 104 5.49 16.91 27.23
N PRO A 105 4.55 17.61 27.89
CA PRO A 105 3.23 17.89 27.32
C PRO A 105 3.31 18.58 25.96
N ASP A 106 4.20 19.56 25.79
CA ASP A 106 4.40 20.29 24.53
C ASP A 106 4.79 19.36 23.38
N LEU A 107 5.66 18.37 23.65
CA LEU A 107 6.06 17.37 22.67
C LEU A 107 4.87 16.51 22.24
N VAL A 108 4.02 16.13 23.18
CA VAL A 108 2.80 15.35 22.89
C VAL A 108 1.83 16.18 22.06
N GLU A 109 1.60 17.44 22.44
CA GLU A 109 0.71 18.36 21.72
C GLU A 109 1.18 18.59 20.27
N GLU A 110 2.49 18.79 20.05
CA GLU A 110 3.06 18.92 18.70
C GLU A 110 2.78 17.68 17.85
N LYS A 111 2.92 16.48 18.43
CA LYS A 111 2.65 15.22 17.73
C LYS A 111 1.16 15.03 17.42
N LEU A 112 0.28 15.36 18.35
CA LEU A 112 -1.19 15.30 18.14
C LEU A 112 -1.64 16.30 17.07
N ASN A 113 -1.09 17.51 17.05
CA ASN A 113 -1.43 18.51 16.05
C ASN A 113 -1.06 18.08 14.62
N LYS A 114 0.07 17.39 14.46
CA LYS A 114 0.54 16.81 13.19
C LYS A 114 -0.19 15.52 12.81
N LEU A 115 -1.01 14.96 13.69
CA LEU A 115 -1.75 13.73 13.43
C LEU A 115 -2.80 13.97 12.33
N ASN A 116 -2.81 13.08 11.34
CA ASN A 116 -3.76 13.15 10.25
C ASN A 116 -5.07 12.47 10.66
N VAL A 117 -6.11 13.27 10.88
CA VAL A 117 -7.44 12.82 11.32
C VAL A 117 -8.16 11.90 10.34
N SER A 118 -7.73 11.82 9.07
CA SER A 118 -8.36 10.95 8.06
C SER A 118 -7.72 9.56 7.95
N LYS A 119 -6.70 9.27 8.75
CA LYS A 119 -6.07 7.95 8.79
C LYS A 119 -6.88 6.97 9.63
N SER A 120 -6.82 5.69 9.25
CA SER A 120 -7.45 4.60 9.99
C SER A 120 -6.83 4.43 11.38
N ALA A 121 -7.59 3.83 12.30
CA ALA A 121 -7.09 3.44 13.61
C ALA A 121 -5.94 2.42 13.48
N GLY A 122 -4.98 2.51 14.38
CA GLY A 122 -3.89 1.56 14.47
C GLY A 122 -4.30 0.25 15.16
N PRO A 123 -3.33 -0.62 15.45
CA PRO A 123 -3.55 -1.84 16.25
C PRO A 123 -4.09 -1.56 17.66
N ASP A 124 -3.93 -0.32 18.13
CA ASP A 124 -4.47 0.19 19.40
C ASP A 124 -5.98 0.49 19.35
N GLY A 125 -6.58 0.55 18.16
CA GLY A 125 -8.01 0.79 17.96
C GLY A 125 -8.44 2.24 18.12
N PHE A 126 -7.54 3.16 18.45
CA PHE A 126 -7.87 4.58 18.60
C PHE A 126 -7.81 5.29 17.26
N HIS A 127 -8.95 5.87 16.86
CA HIS A 127 -8.99 6.67 15.65
C HIS A 127 -8.31 8.04 15.88
N PRO A 128 -7.45 8.52 14.97
CA PRO A 128 -6.78 9.81 15.07
C PRO A 128 -7.67 11.01 15.41
N LEU A 129 -8.91 11.00 14.93
CA LEU A 129 -9.92 12.03 15.22
C LEU A 129 -10.29 12.13 16.72
N VAL A 130 -10.15 11.05 17.49
CA VAL A 130 -10.49 11.04 18.92
C VAL A 130 -9.31 11.51 19.77
N LEU A 131 -8.09 11.39 19.23
CA LEU A 131 -6.85 11.77 19.91
C LEU A 131 -6.49 13.26 19.72
N LYS A 132 -7.09 13.90 18.72
CA LYS A 132 -6.93 15.33 18.42
C LYS A 132 -8.10 16.11 18.99
#